data_AF-A0A7C6ZS65-F1
#
_entry.id   AF-A0A7C6ZS65-F1
#
_cell.length_a   1.000
_cell.length_b   1.000
_cell.length_c   1.000
_cell.angle_alpha   90.00
_cell.angle_beta   90.00
_cell.angle_gamma   90.00
#
_symmetry.space_group_name_H-M   'P 1'
#
loop_
_entity.id
_entity.type
_entity.pdbx_description
1 polymer ?
#
loop_
_entity_poly.entity_id
_entity_poly.type
_entity_poly.pdbx_seq_one_letter_code
_entity_poly.pdbx_strand_id
1 'polypeptide(L)'
;MREADKELPLLTSVDDETYDELATLIGQRIVHVALWDDSLADALAAQTVDPAAQTTFDLDLYLEDGVYFEMYGVACFDDPDASAWRGLEQTGARLRAFVGAHAYLGDVAVDDDDGLVLVITTPAGRNSYLVVGAWLLAEWDELPDA
;
A
#
# COMPACT_ATOMS: atom_id res chain seq x y z
N MET A 1 -14.26 1.68 -29.59
CA MET A 1 -12.92 2.28 -29.51
C MET A 1 -12.81 2.77 -28.08
N ARG A 2 -12.14 1.99 -27.21
CA ARG A 2 -12.06 2.29 -25.78
C ARG A 2 -11.10 3.46 -25.62
N GLU A 3 -11.61 4.58 -25.15
CA GLU A 3 -10.81 5.76 -24.87
C GLU A 3 -10.02 5.51 -23.58
N ALA A 4 -8.70 5.56 -23.72
CA ALA A 4 -7.71 5.90 -22.70
C ALA A 4 -7.69 5.04 -21.42
N ASP A 5 -6.90 3.95 -21.47
CA ASP A 5 -5.87 3.76 -20.43
C ASP A 5 -5.01 5.02 -20.46
N LYS A 6 -5.41 6.07 -19.72
CA LYS A 6 -4.46 7.13 -19.38
C LYS A 6 -3.44 6.42 -18.49
N GLU A 7 -2.23 6.22 -19.00
CA GLU A 7 -1.09 5.83 -18.18
C GLU A 7 -0.99 6.87 -17.06
N LEU A 8 -1.58 6.56 -15.89
CA LEU A 8 -1.49 7.43 -14.74
C LEU A 8 -0.02 7.47 -14.35
N PRO A 9 0.58 8.67 -14.22
CA PRO A 9 1.99 8.78 -13.93
C PRO A 9 2.25 8.14 -12.57
N LEU A 10 3.24 7.26 -12.52
CA LEU A 10 3.72 6.70 -11.27
C LEU A 10 4.25 7.84 -10.39
N LEU A 11 3.67 8.01 -9.22
CA LEU A 11 4.03 9.02 -8.23
C LEU A 11 5.07 8.45 -7.28
N THR A 12 6.00 9.30 -6.86
CA THR A 12 7.07 8.95 -5.91
C THR A 12 7.19 9.96 -4.76
N SER A 13 6.41 11.04 -4.82
CA SER A 13 6.39 12.10 -3.82
C SER A 13 4.96 12.61 -3.65
N VAL A 14 4.68 13.26 -2.52
CA VAL A 14 3.41 13.87 -2.15
C VAL A 14 3.62 15.37 -2.02
N ASP A 15 3.05 16.16 -2.92
CA ASP A 15 2.95 17.62 -2.76
C ASP A 15 1.67 18.02 -2.02
N ASP A 16 1.50 19.31 -1.74
CA ASP A 16 0.34 19.83 -0.99
C ASP A 16 -1.00 19.48 -1.65
N GLU A 17 -1.09 19.54 -2.98
CA GLU A 17 -2.32 19.23 -3.72
C GLU A 17 -2.64 17.73 -3.64
N THR A 18 -1.62 16.89 -3.85
CA THR A 18 -1.73 15.44 -3.73
C THR A 18 -2.09 15.03 -2.29
N TYR A 19 -1.51 15.69 -1.30
CA TYR A 19 -1.81 15.44 0.11
C TYR A 19 -3.29 15.74 0.42
N ASP A 20 -3.79 16.89 -0.02
CA ASP A 20 -5.19 17.27 0.19
C ASP A 20 -6.16 16.27 -0.44
N GLU A 21 -5.85 15.75 -1.63
CA GLU A 21 -6.62 14.69 -2.29
C GLU A 21 -6.60 13.38 -1.48
N LEU A 22 -5.42 12.91 -1.08
CA LEU A 22 -5.25 11.68 -0.30
C LEU A 22 -5.93 11.77 1.07
N ALA A 23 -5.88 12.95 1.72
CA ALA A 23 -6.51 13.18 3.01
C ALA A 23 -8.04 13.01 2.97
N THR A 24 -8.68 13.17 1.81
CA THR A 24 -10.12 12.89 1.64
C THR A 24 -10.47 11.41 1.77
N LEU A 25 -9.48 10.52 1.64
CA LEU A 25 -9.64 9.07 1.72
C LEU A 25 -9.59 8.56 3.17
N ILE A 26 -9.13 9.39 4.11
CA ILE A 26 -9.03 9.02 5.52
C ILE A 26 -10.40 8.63 6.07
N GLY A 27 -10.44 7.51 6.77
CA GLY A 27 -11.64 6.89 7.32
C GLY A 27 -12.26 5.82 6.42
N GLN A 28 -11.90 5.74 5.14
CA GLN A 28 -12.40 4.69 4.27
C GLN A 28 -11.89 3.32 4.69
N ARG A 29 -12.80 2.34 4.73
CA ARG A 29 -12.43 0.96 5.07
C ARG A 29 -11.64 0.32 3.94
N ILE A 30 -10.64 -0.48 4.34
CA ILE A 30 -9.89 -1.33 3.42
C ILE A 30 -10.68 -2.63 3.24
N VAL A 31 -11.06 -2.92 2.00
CA VAL A 31 -11.87 -4.09 1.65
C VAL A 31 -11.02 -5.26 1.18
N HIS A 32 -9.86 -4.99 0.59
CA HIS A 32 -8.96 -6.01 0.08
C HIS A 32 -7.52 -5.50 0.06
N VAL A 33 -6.57 -6.43 0.21
CA VAL A 33 -5.15 -6.19 0.00
C VAL A 33 -4.57 -7.41 -0.71
N ALA A 34 -3.90 -7.19 -1.84
CA ALA A 34 -3.21 -8.23 -2.60
C ALA A 34 -1.71 -7.97 -2.57
N LEU A 35 -0.93 -8.90 -2.03
CA LEU A 35 0.53 -8.83 -2.00
C LEU A 35 1.07 -9.58 -3.21
N TRP A 36 1.99 -8.97 -3.95
CA TRP A 36 2.55 -9.57 -5.17
C TRP A 36 3.70 -10.51 -4.82
N ASP A 37 3.80 -11.62 -5.54
CA ASP A 37 4.84 -12.64 -5.31
C ASP A 37 6.22 -12.16 -5.78
N ASP A 38 6.27 -11.40 -6.87
CA ASP A 38 7.47 -10.78 -7.42
C ASP A 38 7.35 -9.26 -7.29
N SER A 39 8.40 -8.59 -6.79
CA SER A 39 8.45 -7.13 -6.74
C SER A 39 9.20 -6.53 -7.93
N LEU A 40 8.79 -5.34 -8.35
CA LEU A 40 9.46 -4.50 -9.33
C LEU A 40 10.88 -4.18 -8.88
N ALA A 41 11.10 -3.99 -7.57
CA ALA A 41 12.43 -3.76 -7.01
C ALA A 41 13.38 -4.94 -7.28
N ASP A 42 12.92 -6.18 -7.07
CA ASP A 42 13.70 -7.39 -7.34
C ASP A 42 13.99 -7.55 -8.83
N ALA A 43 12.99 -7.26 -9.67
CA ALA A 43 13.12 -7.28 -11.12
C ALA A 43 14.16 -6.27 -11.63
N LEU A 44 14.13 -5.04 -11.10
CA LEU A 44 15.08 -3.98 -11.45
C LEU A 44 16.50 -4.27 -10.93
N ALA A 45 16.61 -4.86 -9.73
CA ALA A 45 17.90 -5.24 -9.14
C ALA A 45 18.51 -6.47 -9.80
N ALA A 46 17.75 -7.20 -10.64
CA ALA A 46 18.09 -8.52 -11.17
C ALA A 46 18.57 -9.48 -10.06
N GLN A 47 18.01 -9.33 -8.86
CA GLN A 47 18.35 -10.10 -7.67
C GLN A 47 17.15 -10.93 -7.26
N THR A 48 17.38 -12.22 -7.05
CA THR A 48 16.39 -13.08 -6.38
C THR A 48 16.62 -12.96 -4.88
N VAL A 49 15.78 -12.18 -4.21
CA VAL A 49 15.74 -12.15 -2.74
C VAL A 49 15.01 -13.40 -2.26
N ASP A 50 15.48 -14.00 -1.17
CA ASP A 50 14.73 -15.08 -0.51
C ASP A 50 13.39 -14.50 -0.03
N PRO A 51 12.22 -15.04 -0.46
CA PRO A 51 10.92 -14.53 -0.05
C PRO A 51 10.73 -14.51 1.47
N ALA A 52 11.45 -15.36 2.22
CA ALA A 52 11.42 -15.37 3.68
C ALA A 52 12.27 -14.26 4.33
N ALA A 53 13.17 -13.64 3.56
CA ALA A 53 14.05 -12.54 4.00
C ALA A 53 13.62 -11.18 3.47
N GLN A 54 12.71 -11.14 2.49
CA GLN A 54 12.18 -9.92 1.88
C GLN A 54 11.52 -9.00 2.91
N THR A 55 11.77 -7.70 2.79
CA THR A 55 11.23 -6.64 3.68
C THR A 55 10.48 -5.55 2.92
N THR A 56 10.50 -5.62 1.60
CA THR A 56 9.94 -4.62 0.69
C THR A 56 9.11 -5.36 -0.35
N PHE A 57 7.89 -4.92 -0.58
CA PHE A 57 6.89 -5.66 -1.36
C PHE A 57 6.12 -4.75 -2.30
N ASP A 58 5.59 -5.31 -3.38
CA ASP A 58 4.57 -4.63 -4.18
C ASP A 58 3.21 -5.14 -3.76
N LEU A 59 2.23 -4.25 -3.66
CA LEU A 59 0.89 -4.61 -3.22
C LEU A 59 -0.18 -3.65 -3.72
N ASP A 60 -1.37 -4.22 -3.85
CA ASP A 60 -2.59 -3.49 -4.15
C ASP A 60 -3.43 -3.32 -2.89
N LEU A 61 -4.01 -2.13 -2.72
CA LEU A 61 -4.91 -1.81 -1.61
C LEU A 61 -6.21 -1.22 -2.14
N TYR A 62 -7.32 -1.85 -1.77
CA TYR A 62 -8.66 -1.49 -2.23
C TYR A 62 -9.45 -0.88 -1.07
N LEU A 63 -9.98 0.31 -1.28
CA LEU A 63 -10.88 1.01 -0.38
C LEU A 63 -12.34 0.80 -0.78
N GLU A 64 -13.25 0.86 0.19
CA GLU A 64 -14.64 0.47 -0.01
C GLU A 64 -15.46 1.33 -0.99
N ASP A 65 -15.07 2.58 -1.20
CA ASP A 65 -15.76 3.52 -2.10
C ASP A 65 -15.21 3.51 -3.54
N GLY A 66 -14.52 2.43 -3.94
CA GLY A 66 -14.04 2.26 -5.31
C GLY A 66 -12.65 2.84 -5.56
N VAL A 67 -11.94 3.30 -4.53
CA VAL A 67 -10.55 3.79 -4.67
C VAL A 67 -9.56 2.65 -4.54
N TYR A 68 -8.55 2.64 -5.41
CA TYR A 68 -7.52 1.62 -5.51
C TYR A 68 -6.12 2.25 -5.52
N PHE A 69 -5.23 1.71 -4.70
CA PHE A 69 -3.81 2.00 -4.71
C PHE A 69 -3.05 0.80 -5.26
N GLU A 70 -2.24 1.03 -6.27
CA GLU A 70 -1.18 0.10 -6.69
C GLU A 70 0.13 0.68 -6.19
N MET A 71 0.85 -0.09 -5.38
CA MET A 71 2.01 0.40 -4.66
C MET A 71 3.21 -0.51 -4.87
N TYR A 72 4.35 0.14 -5.06
CA TYR A 72 5.61 -0.51 -5.36
C TYR A 72 6.64 -0.15 -4.29
N GLY A 73 7.45 -1.14 -3.91
CA GLY A 73 8.53 -0.90 -2.96
C GLY A 73 8.05 -0.59 -1.54
N VAL A 74 6.96 -1.20 -1.09
CA VAL A 74 6.33 -0.94 0.22
C VAL A 74 7.07 -1.65 1.35
N ALA A 75 7.49 -0.88 2.35
CA ALA A 75 7.96 -1.41 3.63
C ALA A 75 6.90 -1.22 4.72
N CYS A 76 6.57 -2.29 5.44
CA CYS A 76 5.51 -2.30 6.45
C CYS A 76 6.09 -2.34 7.87
N PHE A 77 5.49 -1.58 8.80
CA PHE A 77 5.94 -1.48 10.19
C PHE A 77 4.76 -1.49 11.16
N ASP A 78 4.95 -2.11 12.34
CA ASP A 78 3.98 -1.97 13.44
C ASP A 78 4.11 -0.61 14.16
N ASP A 79 5.30 0.00 14.08
CA ASP A 79 5.68 1.27 14.69
C ASP A 79 6.80 1.90 13.84
N PRO A 80 6.85 3.24 13.66
CA PRO A 80 7.85 3.89 12.80
C PRO A 80 9.30 3.65 13.23
N ASP A 81 9.55 3.40 14.53
CA ASP A 81 10.89 3.13 15.08
C ASP A 81 11.22 1.63 15.09
N ALA A 82 10.28 0.76 14.70
CA ALA A 82 10.48 -0.69 14.68
C ALA A 82 11.20 -1.17 13.41
N SER A 83 11.61 -2.44 13.42
CA SER A 83 12.10 -3.09 12.20
C SER A 83 10.95 -3.37 11.24
N ALA A 84 11.23 -3.22 9.94
CA ALA A 84 10.30 -3.60 8.88
C ALA A 84 9.86 -5.07 9.04
N TRP A 85 8.61 -5.33 8.66
CA TRP A 85 8.10 -6.67 8.52
C TRP A 85 8.94 -7.45 7.52
N ARG A 86 8.98 -8.77 7.72
CA ARG A 86 9.81 -9.66 6.93
C ARG A 86 9.00 -10.88 6.53
N GLY A 87 9.29 -11.37 5.32
CA GLY A 87 8.76 -12.60 4.79
C GLY A 87 7.43 -12.39 4.07
N LEU A 88 7.38 -12.72 2.78
CA LEU A 88 6.20 -12.53 1.92
C LEU A 88 4.93 -13.15 2.53
N GLU A 89 4.98 -14.43 2.91
CA GLU A 89 3.83 -15.13 3.49
C GLU A 89 3.37 -14.50 4.80
N GLN A 90 4.31 -14.09 5.65
CA GLN A 90 4.06 -13.50 6.96
C GLN A 90 3.45 -12.10 6.82
N THR A 91 3.99 -11.27 5.92
CA THR A 91 3.45 -9.95 5.58
C THR A 91 2.05 -10.09 5.00
N GLY A 92 1.83 -10.98 4.04
CA GLY A 92 0.51 -11.22 3.45
C GLY A 92 -0.52 -11.67 4.48
N ALA A 93 -0.15 -12.57 5.40
CA ALA A 93 -1.01 -12.99 6.49
C ALA A 93 -1.36 -11.85 7.45
N ARG A 94 -0.40 -10.97 7.77
CA ARG A 94 -0.63 -9.78 8.62
C ARG A 94 -1.59 -8.80 7.96
N LEU A 95 -1.37 -8.46 6.68
CA LEU A 95 -2.23 -7.54 5.93
C LEU A 95 -3.67 -8.07 5.85
N ARG A 96 -3.85 -9.36 5.53
CA ARG A 96 -5.17 -10.01 5.57
C ARG A 96 -5.82 -9.96 6.95
N ALA A 97 -5.03 -10.06 8.02
CA ALA A 97 -5.56 -9.93 9.39
C ALA A 97 -6.01 -8.50 9.71
N PHE A 98 -5.40 -7.46 9.12
CA PHE A 98 -5.91 -6.09 9.22
C PHE A 98 -7.24 -5.94 8.47
N VAL A 99 -7.32 -6.42 7.23
CA VAL A 99 -8.56 -6.40 6.43
C VAL A 99 -9.69 -7.14 7.15
N GLY A 100 -9.41 -8.36 7.64
CA GLY A 100 -10.37 -9.16 8.41
C GLY A 100 -10.78 -8.53 9.75
N ALA A 101 -9.98 -7.59 10.29
CA ALA A 101 -10.31 -6.79 11.46
C ALA A 101 -11.03 -5.48 11.11
N HIS A 102 -11.50 -5.31 9.87
CA HIS A 102 -12.14 -4.09 9.35
C HIS A 102 -11.26 -2.86 9.49
N ALA A 103 -9.97 -2.98 9.15
CA ALA A 103 -9.08 -1.85 9.11
C ALA A 103 -9.53 -0.78 8.09
N TYR A 104 -9.16 0.46 8.34
CA TYR A 104 -9.42 1.63 7.53
C TYR A 104 -8.15 2.45 7.36
N LEU A 105 -8.13 3.34 6.36
CA LEU A 105 -7.08 4.33 6.22
C LEU A 105 -7.20 5.34 7.37
N GLY A 106 -6.36 5.21 8.39
CA GLY A 106 -6.43 6.03 9.59
C GLY A 106 -5.78 7.39 9.42
N ASP A 107 -4.74 7.46 8.60
CA ASP A 107 -4.03 8.69 8.29
C ASP A 107 -3.23 8.56 6.98
N VAL A 108 -2.87 9.71 6.42
CA VAL A 108 -1.90 9.83 5.33
C VAL A 108 -0.79 10.74 5.83
N ALA A 109 0.44 10.25 5.80
CA ALA A 109 1.62 10.98 6.23
C ALA A 109 2.65 11.05 5.11
N VAL A 110 3.65 11.90 5.32
CA VAL A 110 4.76 12.13 4.40
C VAL A 110 6.06 11.98 5.18
N ASP A 111 7.06 11.33 4.59
CA ASP A 111 8.39 11.19 5.19
C ASP A 111 9.31 12.39 4.90
N ASP A 112 10.57 12.32 5.33
CA ASP A 112 11.54 13.42 5.17
C ASP A 112 11.92 13.69 3.71
N ASP A 113 11.64 12.76 2.78
CA ASP A 113 11.94 12.84 1.34
C ASP A 113 10.67 13.10 0.50
N ASP A 114 9.61 13.62 1.12
CA ASP A 114 8.28 13.82 0.54
C ASP A 114 7.59 12.52 0.10
N GLY A 115 8.04 11.36 0.59
CA GLY A 115 7.50 10.03 0.26
C GLY A 115 6.18 9.72 0.96
N LEU A 116 5.31 8.95 0.31
CA LEU A 116 4.00 8.58 0.85
C LEU A 116 4.11 7.55 1.99
N VAL A 117 3.45 7.83 3.10
CA VAL A 117 3.21 6.87 4.18
C VAL A 117 1.73 6.70 4.43
N LEU A 118 1.19 5.49 4.21
CA LEU A 118 -0.19 5.17 4.57
C LEU A 118 -0.24 4.57 5.98
N VAL A 119 -1.13 5.10 6.82
CA VAL A 119 -1.37 4.56 8.18
C VAL A 119 -2.67 3.76 8.18
N ILE A 120 -2.55 2.44 8.29
CA ILE A 120 -3.68 1.54 8.38
C ILE A 120 -4.04 1.33 9.84
N THR A 121 -5.31 1.59 10.19
CA THR A 121 -5.80 1.50 11.57
C THR A 121 -6.94 0.51 11.69
N THR A 122 -6.91 -0.34 12.73
CA THR A 122 -8.06 -1.18 13.09
C THR A 122 -9.00 -0.47 14.06
N PRO A 123 -10.28 -0.86 14.17
CA PRO A 123 -11.19 -0.32 15.17
C PRO A 123 -10.73 -0.53 16.63
N ALA A 124 -9.83 -1.49 16.86
CA ALA A 124 -9.20 -1.73 18.16
C ALA A 124 -8.01 -0.79 18.45
N GLY A 125 -7.67 0.14 17.54
CA GLY A 125 -6.58 1.09 17.70
C GLY A 125 -5.19 0.55 17.39
N ARG A 126 -5.08 -0.63 16.76
CA ARG A 126 -3.80 -1.12 16.23
C ARG A 126 -3.51 -0.44 14.90
N ASN A 127 -2.31 0.11 14.78
CA ASN A 127 -1.81 0.78 13.57
C ASN A 127 -0.78 -0.09 12.84
N SER A 128 -0.64 0.16 11.55
CA SER A 128 0.48 -0.28 10.71
C SER A 128 0.85 0.85 9.77
N TYR A 129 2.14 1.03 9.54
CA TYR A 129 2.69 2.09 8.70
C TYR A 129 3.24 1.46 7.42
N LEU A 130 2.80 1.94 6.28
CA LEU A 130 3.23 1.48 4.96
C LEU A 130 4.00 2.63 4.31
N VAL A 131 5.32 2.51 4.29
CA VAL A 131 6.21 3.45 3.59
C VAL A 131 6.27 3.02 2.13
N VAL A 132 5.85 3.89 1.21
CA VAL A 132 5.59 3.55 -0.18
C VAL A 132 6.63 4.21 -1.10
N GLY A 133 7.37 3.39 -1.85
CA GLY A 133 8.40 3.89 -2.77
C GLY A 133 7.83 4.53 -4.03
N ALA A 134 6.79 3.93 -4.61
CA ALA A 134 6.07 4.49 -5.73
C ALA A 134 4.62 4.01 -5.75
N TRP A 135 3.71 4.80 -6.32
CA TRP A 135 2.28 4.48 -6.30
C TRP A 135 1.52 5.13 -7.45
N LEU A 136 0.33 4.59 -7.71
CA LEU A 136 -0.71 5.24 -8.49
C LEU A 136 -2.05 5.07 -7.80
N LEU A 137 -2.97 5.99 -8.07
CA LEU A 137 -4.33 5.97 -7.59
C LEU A 137 -5.27 5.76 -8.77
N ALA A 138 -6.12 4.76 -8.71
CA ALA A 138 -7.15 4.54 -9.71
C ALA A 138 -8.50 4.20 -9.06
N GLU A 139 -9.50 3.99 -9.91
CA GLU A 139 -10.82 3.52 -9.50
C GLU A 139 -10.97 2.01 -9.82
N TRP A 140 -11.76 1.29 -9.03
CA TRP A 140 -12.09 -0.11 -9.25
C TRP A 140 -13.61 -0.34 -9.27
N ASP A 141 -14.06 -1.21 -10.18
CA ASP A 141 -15.48 -1.58 -10.34
C ASP A 141 -15.82 -2.94 -9.71
N GLU A 142 -14.90 -3.90 -9.76
CA GLU A 142 -15.03 -5.24 -9.19
C GLU A 142 -13.77 -5.61 -8.40
N LEU A 143 -13.95 -6.28 -7.26
CA LEU A 143 -12.81 -6.79 -6.49
C LEU A 143 -12.14 -7.96 -7.23
N PRO A 144 -10.80 -8.09 -7.15
CA PRO A 144 -10.10 -9.23 -7.70
C PRO A 144 -10.56 -10.54 -7.04
N ASP A 145 -10.53 -11.63 -7.82
CA ASP A 145 -10.78 -12.97 -7.31
C ASP A 145 -9.73 -13.35 -6.25
N ALA A 146 -10.18 -13.95 -5.15
CA ALA A 146 -9.36 -14.32 -4.00
C ALA A 146 -8.60 -15.64 -4.16
#